data_AF-A0A538CM96-F1
#
_entry.id   AF-A0A538CM96-F1
#
_cell.length_a   1.000
_cell.length_b   1.000
_cell.length_c   1.000
_cell.angle_alpha   90.00
_cell.angle_beta   90.00
_cell.angle_gamma   90.00
#
_symmetry.space_group_name_H-M   'P 1'
#
loop_
_entity.id
_entity.type
_entity.pdbx_description
1 polymer ?
#
loop_
_entity_poly.entity_id
_entity_poly.type
_entity_poly.pdbx_seq_one_letter_code
_entity_poly.pdbx_strand_id
1 'polypeptide(L)'
;MIAAAAQAPPPPVLTGAQIRQARDDVVARLTFSAPLPAADANAGHRVCVSFAAGRACLHGKGARVAQRRDGAWIIVGRAPTTRHGSVVTVRARAAALRIDLGATVAWTATSDWDGAHAALAGKLRTRSAPKRHLRLLATGDSMIQVVDSILRDRLAPQHHVISEAHVSTGISKAGVFGLNWMHHAAAQARSIHPDATVVWIGPNEGFPIAGASCCGPAWIKGYAGRARSMMRSYRRGGRAVVYWLTLPIPRSDRLARVLRAVNRAIVRAAQGAGSGVRVIDMRKVFTPHDRFQQRACYRGHCFDARQPDGIHLSIAGARVAADIIARRLRADGVIRG
;
A
#
# COMPACT_ATOMS: atom_id res chain seq x y z
N MET A 1 -6.51 62.50 32.12
CA MET A 1 -7.01 61.49 31.16
C MET A 1 -6.22 60.21 31.39
N ILE A 2 -6.85 59.17 31.92
CA ILE A 2 -6.22 57.85 32.11
C ILE A 2 -6.34 57.13 30.77
N ALA A 3 -5.21 56.90 30.09
CA ALA A 3 -5.19 56.13 28.85
C ALA A 3 -5.64 54.70 29.16
N ALA A 4 -6.76 54.27 28.57
CA ALA A 4 -7.21 52.89 28.65
C ALA A 4 -6.13 52.00 28.02
N ALA A 5 -5.55 51.10 28.81
CA ALA A 5 -4.62 50.10 28.31
C ALA A 5 -5.35 49.27 27.25
N ALA A 6 -4.88 49.35 25.99
CA ALA A 6 -5.41 48.56 24.90
C ALA A 6 -5.33 47.08 25.28
N GLN A 7 -6.49 46.43 25.38
CA GLN A 7 -6.58 45.03 25.73
C GLN A 7 -5.84 44.22 24.68
N ALA A 8 -4.89 43.39 25.09
CA ALA A 8 -4.11 42.58 24.17
C ALA A 8 -5.06 41.74 23.30
N PRO A 9 -4.83 41.66 21.97
CA PRO A 9 -5.68 40.87 21.10
C PRO A 9 -5.67 39.39 21.57
N PRO A 10 -6.81 38.69 21.47
CA PRO A 10 -6.91 37.31 21.91
C PRO A 10 -5.92 36.42 21.13
N PRO A 11 -5.39 35.35 21.76
CA PRO A 11 -4.43 34.47 21.11
C PRO A 11 -5.05 33.79 19.88
N PRO A 12 -4.28 33.61 18.79
CA PRO A 12 -4.75 32.93 17.60
C PRO A 12 -5.04 31.45 17.91
N VAL A 13 -6.27 31.02 17.65
CA VAL A 13 -6.74 29.63 17.85
C VAL A 13 -6.92 28.95 16.50
N LEU A 14 -6.49 27.70 16.35
CA LEU A 14 -6.75 26.90 15.15
C LEU A 14 -8.25 26.60 15.03
N THR A 15 -8.89 27.13 13.99
CA THR A 15 -10.33 26.98 13.74
C THR A 15 -10.65 26.06 12.55
N GLY A 16 -9.68 25.81 11.67
CA GLY A 16 -9.87 24.92 10.53
C GLY A 16 -8.58 24.31 10.01
N ALA A 17 -8.68 23.08 9.49
CA ALA A 17 -7.56 22.39 8.85
C ALA A 17 -8.05 21.60 7.63
N GLN A 18 -7.45 21.86 6.48
CA GLN A 18 -7.68 21.12 5.24
C GLN A 18 -6.38 20.49 4.77
N ILE A 19 -6.34 19.17 4.73
CA ILE A 19 -5.18 18.40 4.31
C ILE A 19 -5.49 17.74 2.98
N ARG A 20 -4.66 17.99 1.97
CA ARG A 20 -4.78 17.36 0.65
C ARG A 20 -3.43 16.91 0.13
N GLN A 21 -3.46 15.97 -0.79
CA GLN A 21 -2.28 15.61 -1.58
C GLN A 21 -2.26 16.43 -2.87
N ALA A 22 -1.06 16.90 -3.24
CA ALA A 22 -0.77 17.49 -4.54
C ALA A 22 0.51 16.85 -5.10
N ARG A 23 0.36 15.95 -6.08
CA ARG A 23 1.47 15.09 -6.57
C ARG A 23 2.11 14.32 -5.40
N ASP A 24 3.41 14.42 -5.18
CA ASP A 24 4.10 13.75 -4.07
C ASP A 24 4.10 14.58 -2.78
N ASP A 25 3.49 15.77 -2.78
CA ASP A 25 3.39 16.63 -1.61
C ASP A 25 2.07 16.44 -0.88
N VAL A 26 2.13 16.60 0.43
CA VAL A 26 0.98 16.87 1.29
C VAL A 26 0.97 18.35 1.59
N VAL A 27 -0.17 18.98 1.32
CA VAL A 27 -0.42 20.39 1.56
C VAL A 27 -1.45 20.49 2.68
N ALA A 28 -1.03 21.10 3.79
CA ALA A 28 -1.88 21.41 4.91
C ALA A 28 -2.21 22.90 4.89
N ARG A 29 -3.49 23.25 4.74
CA ARG A 29 -4.00 24.61 4.90
C ARG A 29 -4.65 24.72 6.28
N LEU A 30 -4.03 25.50 7.15
CA LEU A 30 -4.46 25.74 8.52
C LEU A 30 -5.08 27.15 8.60
N THR A 31 -6.22 27.28 9.24
CA THR A 31 -6.96 28.52 9.41
C THR A 31 -7.08 28.84 10.89
N PHE A 32 -6.80 30.09 11.24
CA PHE A 32 -6.78 30.58 12.61
C PHE A 32 -7.84 31.67 12.83
N SER A 33 -8.22 31.91 14.08
CA SER A 33 -9.12 33.01 14.45
C SER A 33 -8.51 34.41 14.19
N ALA A 34 -7.18 34.50 14.20
CA ALA A 34 -6.43 35.72 13.94
C ALA A 34 -5.12 35.41 13.16
N PRO A 35 -4.49 36.40 12.51
CA PRO A 35 -3.18 36.23 11.88
C PRO A 35 -2.14 35.71 12.87
N LEU A 36 -1.38 34.69 12.45
CA LEU A 36 -0.27 34.19 13.27
C LEU A 36 0.93 35.14 13.14
N PRO A 37 1.43 35.72 14.24
CA PRO A 37 2.68 36.47 14.20
C PRO A 37 3.85 35.54 13.83
N ALA A 38 5.00 36.13 13.53
CA ALA A 38 6.22 35.33 13.33
C ALA A 38 6.46 34.51 14.61
N ALA A 39 6.41 33.18 14.49
CA ALA A 39 6.52 32.32 15.66
C ALA A 39 7.94 32.43 16.22
N ASP A 40 8.08 32.85 17.47
CA ASP A 40 9.37 32.74 18.15
C ASP A 40 9.57 31.28 18.56
N ALA A 41 10.69 30.69 18.16
CA ALA A 41 11.02 29.31 18.52
C ALA A 41 11.22 29.14 20.04
N ASN A 42 11.48 30.23 20.77
CA ASN A 42 11.74 30.23 22.20
C ASN A 42 10.48 30.48 23.05
N ALA A 43 9.40 31.01 22.46
CA ALA A 43 8.16 31.34 23.18
C ALA A 43 7.24 30.13 23.44
N GLY A 44 7.69 28.92 23.14
CA GLY A 44 6.90 27.69 23.33
C GLY A 44 5.73 27.52 22.35
N HIS A 45 5.50 28.47 21.44
CA HIS A 45 4.44 28.43 20.43
C HIS A 45 4.66 27.30 19.44
N ARG A 46 3.63 26.49 19.21
CA ARG A 46 3.77 25.29 18.39
C ARG A 46 2.54 25.05 17.54
N VAL A 47 2.73 25.07 16.23
CA VAL A 47 1.70 24.69 15.26
C VAL A 47 2.22 23.51 14.46
N CYS A 48 1.51 22.38 14.49
CA CYS A 48 1.96 21.15 13.87
C CYS A 48 0.85 20.43 13.14
N VAL A 49 1.22 19.72 12.07
CA VAL A 49 0.39 18.70 11.43
C VAL A 49 1.14 17.38 11.51
N SER A 50 0.51 16.40 12.12
CA SER A 50 1.08 15.10 12.44
C SER A 50 0.31 13.98 11.76
N PHE A 51 1.06 12.97 11.36
CA PHE A 51 0.65 11.65 10.93
C PHE A 51 1.34 10.63 11.84
N ALA A 52 0.93 9.36 11.76
CA ALA A 52 1.38 8.31 12.70
C ALA A 52 2.91 8.29 12.97
N ALA A 53 3.75 8.54 11.96
CA ALA A 53 5.21 8.50 12.08
C ALA A 53 5.95 9.75 11.56
N GLY A 54 5.22 10.80 11.16
CA GLY A 54 5.80 12.00 10.56
C GLY A 54 5.00 13.25 10.92
N ARG A 55 5.67 14.36 11.18
CA ARG A 55 5.03 15.65 11.48
C ARG A 55 5.74 16.80 10.79
N ALA A 56 5.00 17.84 10.44
CA ALA A 56 5.55 19.12 10.01
C ALA A 56 5.10 20.20 11.01
N CYS A 57 6.04 20.98 11.53
CA CYS A 57 5.77 22.02 12.52
C CYS A 57 6.33 23.36 12.10
N LEU A 58 5.60 24.43 12.38
CA LEU A 58 6.09 25.80 12.25
C LEU A 58 7.17 26.06 13.30
N HIS A 59 8.31 26.61 12.86
CA HIS A 59 9.41 27.07 13.68
C HIS A 59 9.97 28.35 13.05
N GLY A 60 9.88 29.49 13.74
CA GLY A 60 10.32 30.75 13.15
C GLY A 60 9.46 31.14 11.93
N LYS A 61 10.15 31.50 10.86
CA LYS A 61 9.55 31.86 9.56
C LYS A 61 9.22 30.67 8.65
N GLY A 62 9.50 29.42 9.06
CA GLY A 62 9.36 28.23 8.21
C GLY A 62 8.76 27.01 8.91
N ALA A 63 8.60 25.89 8.20
CA ALA A 63 8.26 24.62 8.81
C ALA A 63 9.44 23.63 8.77
N ARG A 64 9.54 22.79 9.80
CA ARG A 64 10.47 21.65 9.86
C ARG A 64 9.70 20.35 9.82
N VAL A 65 10.23 19.37 9.11
CA VAL A 65 9.69 18.01 9.04
C VAL A 65 10.46 17.13 10.02
N ALA A 66 9.74 16.40 10.86
CA ALA A 66 10.31 15.45 11.79
C ALA A 66 9.71 14.05 11.59
N GLN A 67 10.51 13.03 11.86
CA GLN A 67 10.09 11.63 11.86
C GLN A 67 10.30 11.00 13.23
N ARG A 68 9.45 10.03 13.57
CA ARG A 68 9.63 9.25 14.80
C ARG A 68 10.63 8.11 14.56
N ARG A 69 11.69 8.06 15.35
CA ARG A 69 12.73 7.03 15.37
C ARG A 69 13.03 6.66 16.82
N ASP A 70 12.89 5.38 17.14
CA ASP A 70 13.16 4.84 18.50
C ASP A 70 12.41 5.62 19.60
N GLY A 71 11.15 5.98 19.32
CA GLY A 71 10.30 6.74 20.24
C GLY A 71 10.45 8.27 20.15
N ALA A 72 11.60 8.78 19.67
CA ALA A 72 11.93 10.20 19.62
C ALA A 72 11.62 10.85 18.25
N TRP A 73 11.38 12.16 18.24
CA TRP A 73 11.22 12.93 17.00
C TRP A 73 12.56 13.50 16.54
N ILE A 74 12.95 13.21 15.30
CA ILE A 74 14.19 13.70 14.69
C ILE A 74 13.85 14.57 13.49
N ILE A 75 14.46 15.74 13.37
CA ILE A 75 14.29 16.62 12.20
C ILE A 75 14.96 15.98 10.98
N VAL A 76 14.21 15.81 9.90
CA VAL A 76 14.67 15.19 8.66
C VAL A 76 14.65 16.15 7.46
N GLY A 77 14.15 17.37 7.64
CA GLY A 77 14.12 18.36 6.57
C GLY A 77 13.33 19.60 6.91
N ARG A 78 13.18 20.47 5.90
CA ARG A 78 12.35 21.68 5.94
C ARG A 78 11.14 21.51 5.02
N ALA A 79 10.06 22.19 5.37
CA ALA A 79 8.82 22.25 4.60
C ALA A 79 8.57 23.71 4.22
N PRO A 80 8.33 24.01 2.92
CA PRO A 80 7.89 25.33 2.52
C PRO A 80 6.61 25.75 3.23
N THR A 81 6.54 27.03 3.58
CA THR A 81 5.39 27.63 4.23
C THR A 81 5.01 28.93 3.56
N THR A 82 3.71 29.19 3.42
CA THR A 82 3.18 30.50 3.07
C THR A 82 2.20 30.95 4.14
N ARG A 83 2.16 32.26 4.41
CA ARG A 83 1.24 32.88 5.35
C ARG A 83 0.47 33.98 4.63
N HIS A 84 -0.85 33.99 4.79
CA HIS A 84 -1.72 35.00 4.20
C HIS A 84 -2.87 35.28 5.17
N GLY A 85 -2.80 36.42 5.87
CA GLY A 85 -3.72 36.73 6.97
C GLY A 85 -3.73 35.64 8.03
N SER A 86 -4.92 35.11 8.33
CA SER A 86 -5.13 34.01 9.29
C SER A 86 -4.92 32.61 8.71
N VAL A 87 -4.41 32.49 7.48
CA VAL A 87 -4.18 31.21 6.83
C VAL A 87 -2.68 30.91 6.74
N VAL A 88 -2.30 29.71 7.17
CA VAL A 88 -0.96 29.17 6.97
C VAL A 88 -1.02 27.91 6.13
N THR A 89 -0.22 27.86 5.08
CA THR A 89 -0.06 26.65 4.26
C THR A 89 1.30 26.04 4.54
N VAL A 90 1.32 24.76 4.90
CA VAL A 90 2.53 23.95 5.05
C VAL A 90 2.57 22.91 3.94
N ARG A 91 3.70 22.80 3.24
CA ARG A 91 3.90 21.83 2.16
C ARG A 91 5.06 20.92 2.50
N ALA A 92 4.83 19.61 2.53
CA ALA A 92 5.87 18.62 2.81
C ALA A 92 5.72 17.40 1.91
N ARG A 93 6.83 16.77 1.52
CA ARG A 93 6.77 15.52 0.75
C ARG A 93 6.11 14.42 1.57
N ALA A 94 5.20 13.66 0.97
CA ALA A 94 4.53 12.52 1.61
C ALA A 94 5.54 11.51 2.18
N ALA A 95 6.61 11.23 1.42
CA ALA A 95 7.70 10.36 1.86
C ALA A 95 8.42 10.88 3.12
N ALA A 96 8.62 12.20 3.24
CA ALA A 96 9.25 12.80 4.42
C ALA A 96 8.35 12.71 5.66
N LEU A 97 7.03 12.68 5.47
CA LEU A 97 6.05 12.44 6.53
C LEU A 97 5.74 10.94 6.76
N ARG A 98 6.42 10.04 6.04
CA ARG A 98 6.17 8.58 6.04
C ARG A 98 4.70 8.24 5.74
N ILE A 99 4.08 9.02 4.86
CA ILE A 99 2.73 8.79 4.39
C ILE A 99 2.83 7.88 3.17
N ASP A 100 2.23 6.71 3.28
CA ASP A 100 2.06 5.83 2.14
C ASP A 100 1.10 6.46 1.12
N LEU A 101 1.53 6.52 -0.15
CA LEU A 101 0.63 6.87 -1.25
C LEU A 101 -0.35 5.73 -1.54
N GLY A 102 -1.54 6.07 -2.05
CA GLY A 102 -2.63 5.10 -2.28
C GLY A 102 -3.36 4.66 -1.00
N ALA A 103 -3.19 5.40 0.09
CA ALA A 103 -3.68 5.10 1.43
C ALA A 103 -4.82 5.98 1.90
N THR A 104 -5.51 5.56 2.95
CA THR A 104 -6.20 6.50 3.84
C THR A 104 -5.38 6.60 5.12
N VAL A 105 -4.84 7.77 5.41
CA VAL A 105 -4.04 8.03 6.62
C VAL A 105 -4.77 9.00 7.53
N ALA A 106 -4.78 8.71 8.83
CA ALA A 106 -5.26 9.66 9.83
C ALA A 106 -4.23 10.78 10.02
N TRP A 107 -4.71 11.98 10.32
CA TRP A 107 -3.89 13.13 10.64
C TRP A 107 -4.48 13.91 11.81
N THR A 108 -3.62 14.64 12.51
CA THR A 108 -3.98 15.58 13.57
C THR A 108 -3.23 16.89 13.36
N ALA A 109 -3.94 18.02 13.38
CA ALA A 109 -3.36 19.35 13.43
C ALA A 109 -3.53 19.92 14.84
N THR A 110 -2.46 20.46 15.42
CA THR A 110 -2.49 21.05 16.76
C THR A 110 -1.90 22.45 16.73
N SER A 111 -2.44 23.33 17.57
CA SER A 111 -1.85 24.63 17.89
C SER A 111 -1.80 24.83 19.40
N ASP A 112 -0.61 25.18 19.90
CA ASP A 112 -0.38 25.67 21.26
C ASP A 112 0.10 27.12 21.15
N TRP A 113 -0.68 28.06 21.69
CA TRP A 113 -0.37 29.49 21.63
C TRP A 113 -0.85 30.22 22.88
N ASP A 114 0.07 30.75 23.69
CA ASP A 114 -0.22 31.55 24.91
C ASP A 114 -1.37 30.99 25.77
N GLY A 115 -1.29 29.70 26.11
CA GLY A 115 -2.28 28.99 26.92
C GLY A 115 -3.51 28.47 26.15
N ALA A 116 -3.72 28.91 24.92
CA ALA A 116 -4.75 28.34 24.05
C ALA A 116 -4.24 27.05 23.36
N HIS A 117 -4.99 25.96 23.54
CA HIS A 117 -4.77 24.70 22.84
C HIS A 117 -5.95 24.41 21.91
N ALA A 118 -5.66 24.00 20.67
CA ALA A 118 -6.66 23.48 19.77
C ALA A 118 -6.11 22.28 18.98
N ALA A 119 -6.98 21.30 18.74
CA ALA A 119 -6.67 20.11 17.97
C ALA A 119 -7.80 19.80 16.98
N LEU A 120 -7.43 19.53 15.74
CA LEU A 120 -8.33 19.07 14.69
C LEU A 120 -7.79 17.75 14.13
N ALA A 121 -8.67 16.84 13.73
CA ALA A 121 -8.26 15.56 13.18
C ALA A 121 -9.08 15.19 11.95
N GLY A 122 -8.54 14.32 11.12
CA GLY A 122 -9.24 13.84 9.93
C GLY A 122 -8.53 12.69 9.24
N LYS A 123 -8.99 12.38 8.03
CA LYS A 123 -8.40 11.35 7.17
C LYS A 123 -8.00 11.96 5.83
N LEU A 124 -6.78 11.67 5.37
CA LEU A 124 -6.29 12.00 4.05
C LEU A 124 -6.31 10.74 3.19
N ARG A 125 -7.08 10.76 2.09
CA ARG A 125 -6.99 9.74 1.04
C ARG A 125 -5.89 10.15 0.05
N THR A 126 -4.75 9.47 0.10
CA THR A 126 -3.66 9.64 -0.86
C THR A 126 -3.88 8.77 -2.09
N ARG A 127 -3.41 9.24 -3.23
CA ARG A 127 -3.33 8.59 -4.53
C ARG A 127 -1.86 8.37 -4.87
N SER A 128 -1.52 7.26 -5.50
CA SER A 128 -0.20 7.13 -6.11
C SER A 128 -0.12 8.06 -7.32
N ALA A 129 1.01 8.75 -7.50
CA ALA A 129 1.27 9.43 -8.76
C ALA A 129 1.57 8.34 -9.82
N PRO A 130 0.90 8.37 -11.00
CA PRO A 130 1.17 7.40 -12.05
C PRO A 130 2.63 7.45 -12.48
N LYS A 131 3.29 6.30 -12.49
CA LYS A 131 4.67 6.17 -12.96
C LYS A 131 4.69 6.31 -14.48
N ARG A 132 5.60 7.14 -15.01
CA ARG A 132 5.87 7.20 -16.46
C ARG A 132 6.46 5.88 -16.97
N HIS A 133 7.36 5.30 -16.18
CA HIS A 133 7.96 3.99 -16.43
C HIS A 133 7.89 3.18 -15.14
N LEU A 134 7.21 2.03 -15.18
CA LEU A 134 7.04 1.12 -14.06
C LEU A 134 8.01 -0.04 -14.20
N ARG A 135 8.71 -0.40 -13.12
CA ARG A 135 9.33 -1.73 -12.98
C ARG A 135 8.37 -2.66 -12.24
N LEU A 136 7.70 -3.53 -12.99
CA LEU A 136 6.76 -4.52 -12.46
C LEU A 136 7.45 -5.87 -12.32
N LEU A 137 7.51 -6.40 -11.10
CA LEU A 137 7.89 -7.80 -10.87
C LEU A 137 6.63 -8.66 -10.91
N ALA A 138 6.53 -9.61 -11.84
CA ALA A 138 5.52 -10.66 -11.82
C ALA A 138 6.19 -11.96 -11.36
N THR A 139 5.90 -12.37 -10.13
CA THR A 139 6.61 -13.47 -9.45
C THR A 139 5.64 -14.49 -8.88
N GLY A 140 6.01 -15.75 -8.87
CA GLY A 140 5.11 -16.79 -8.39
C GLY A 140 5.54 -18.21 -8.75
N ASP A 141 4.61 -19.15 -8.65
CA ASP A 141 4.83 -20.51 -9.15
C ASP A 141 4.32 -20.65 -10.59
N SER A 142 3.94 -21.86 -11.02
CA SER A 142 3.41 -22.08 -12.38
C SER A 142 2.15 -21.26 -12.69
N MET A 143 1.43 -20.75 -11.69
CA MET A 143 0.25 -19.92 -11.91
C MET A 143 0.56 -18.60 -12.60
N ILE A 144 1.72 -17.99 -12.33
CA ILE A 144 2.05 -16.68 -12.91
C ILE A 144 2.60 -16.78 -14.33
N GLN A 145 3.17 -17.92 -14.71
CA GLN A 145 4.04 -18.08 -15.90
C GLN A 145 3.41 -17.56 -17.20
N VAL A 146 2.15 -17.90 -17.49
CA VAL A 146 1.50 -17.42 -18.72
C VAL A 146 1.05 -15.96 -18.58
N VAL A 147 0.65 -15.55 -17.38
CA VAL A 147 0.17 -14.19 -17.10
C VAL A 147 1.29 -13.17 -17.13
N ASP A 148 2.49 -13.51 -16.65
CA ASP A 148 3.63 -12.60 -16.67
C ASP A 148 4.02 -12.19 -18.09
N SER A 149 3.98 -13.13 -19.03
CA SER A 149 4.37 -12.91 -20.41
C SER A 149 3.34 -12.04 -21.12
N ILE A 150 2.04 -12.30 -20.89
CA ILE A 150 0.96 -11.45 -21.41
C ILE A 150 1.02 -10.04 -20.79
N LEU A 151 1.34 -9.92 -19.50
CA LEU A 151 1.52 -8.62 -18.85
C LEU A 151 2.71 -7.86 -19.44
N ARG A 152 3.82 -8.54 -19.71
CA ARG A 152 5.00 -7.96 -20.35
C ARG A 152 4.64 -7.39 -21.71
N ASP A 153 4.00 -8.18 -22.57
CA ASP A 153 3.63 -7.76 -23.92
C ASP A 153 2.65 -6.59 -23.88
N ARG A 154 1.68 -6.61 -22.95
CA ARG A 154 0.65 -5.58 -22.84
C ARG A 154 1.15 -4.24 -22.28
N LEU A 155 2.17 -4.27 -21.43
CA LEU A 155 2.68 -3.07 -20.75
C LEU A 155 3.94 -2.51 -21.43
N ALA A 156 4.52 -3.26 -22.37
CA ALA A 156 5.60 -2.80 -23.23
C ALA A 156 5.10 -1.80 -24.29
N PRO A 157 5.98 -0.90 -24.78
CA PRO A 157 7.32 -0.63 -24.28
C PRO A 157 7.33 0.34 -23.09
N GLN A 158 6.18 0.91 -22.68
CA GLN A 158 6.16 1.99 -21.70
C GLN A 158 6.62 1.55 -20.29
N HIS A 159 6.44 0.27 -19.96
CA HIS A 159 6.79 -0.31 -18.67
C HIS A 159 7.62 -1.58 -18.84
N HIS A 160 8.49 -1.84 -17.86
CA HIS A 160 9.35 -3.01 -17.84
C HIS A 160 8.75 -4.05 -16.88
N VAL A 161 8.34 -5.20 -17.42
CA VAL A 161 7.87 -6.35 -16.65
C VAL A 161 8.98 -7.39 -16.56
N ILE A 162 9.30 -7.80 -15.34
CA ILE A 162 10.28 -8.82 -15.01
C ILE A 162 9.50 -10.06 -14.57
N SER A 163 9.59 -11.13 -15.36
CA SER A 163 8.91 -12.41 -15.14
C SER A 163 9.79 -13.36 -14.33
N GLU A 164 9.30 -13.81 -13.18
CA GLU A 164 10.03 -14.66 -12.23
C GLU A 164 9.13 -15.80 -11.73
N ALA A 165 8.90 -16.79 -12.60
CA ALA A 165 8.11 -17.97 -12.26
C ALA A 165 9.02 -19.11 -11.76
N HIS A 166 8.70 -19.64 -10.57
CA HIS A 166 9.37 -20.78 -9.95
C HIS A 166 8.41 -21.97 -9.85
N VAL A 167 8.35 -22.74 -10.94
CA VAL A 167 7.45 -23.90 -11.11
C VAL A 167 7.65 -24.93 -9.99
N SER A 168 6.54 -25.56 -9.54
CA SER A 168 6.53 -26.63 -8.53
C SER A 168 6.98 -26.22 -7.11
N THR A 169 7.13 -24.91 -6.85
CA THR A 169 7.48 -24.37 -5.53
C THR A 169 6.25 -23.82 -4.80
N GLY A 170 6.33 -23.70 -3.46
CA GLY A 170 5.23 -23.20 -2.63
C GLY A 170 5.71 -22.63 -1.29
N ILE A 171 4.93 -21.76 -0.67
CA ILE A 171 5.26 -21.06 0.58
C ILE A 171 5.26 -22.01 1.78
N SER A 172 4.35 -22.98 1.80
CA SER A 172 4.32 -24.04 2.81
C SER A 172 5.46 -25.06 2.62
N LYS A 173 5.94 -25.19 1.38
CA LYS A 173 6.99 -26.12 0.93
C LYS A 173 8.41 -25.51 0.98
N ALA A 174 8.74 -24.83 2.08
CA ALA A 174 10.01 -24.11 2.18
C ALA A 174 11.22 -25.06 2.10
N GLY A 175 12.19 -24.74 1.23
CA GLY A 175 13.45 -25.47 1.09
C GLY A 175 13.44 -26.61 0.07
N VAL A 176 12.27 -27.00 -0.46
CA VAL A 176 12.22 -27.96 -1.57
C VAL A 176 12.63 -27.27 -2.86
N PHE A 177 13.49 -27.93 -3.65
CA PHE A 177 14.19 -27.34 -4.80
C PHE A 177 15.05 -26.10 -4.44
N GLY A 178 15.48 -25.99 -3.18
CA GLY A 178 16.34 -24.90 -2.71
C GLY A 178 15.65 -23.54 -2.55
N LEU A 179 14.33 -23.45 -2.78
CA LEU A 179 13.62 -22.17 -2.69
C LEU A 179 12.96 -21.96 -1.32
N ASN A 180 13.37 -20.89 -0.64
CA ASN A 180 12.62 -20.31 0.47
C ASN A 180 12.00 -18.99 0.01
N TRP A 181 10.68 -18.98 -0.19
CA TRP A 181 9.95 -17.82 -0.72
C TRP A 181 10.12 -16.54 0.10
N MET A 182 10.30 -16.60 1.42
CA MET A 182 10.50 -15.41 2.25
C MET A 182 11.88 -14.79 2.02
N HIS A 183 12.93 -15.62 1.95
CA HIS A 183 14.28 -15.16 1.65
C HIS A 183 14.38 -14.67 0.20
N HIS A 184 13.77 -15.42 -0.72
CA HIS A 184 13.74 -15.08 -2.13
C HIS A 184 13.01 -13.75 -2.38
N ALA A 185 11.85 -13.52 -1.76
CA ALA A 185 11.14 -12.24 -1.85
C ALA A 185 11.98 -11.07 -1.32
N ALA A 186 12.73 -11.26 -0.24
CA ALA A 186 13.65 -10.25 0.26
C ALA A 186 14.81 -9.99 -0.72
N ALA A 187 15.35 -11.03 -1.34
CA ALA A 187 16.40 -10.92 -2.35
C ALA A 187 15.89 -10.17 -3.60
N GLN A 188 14.76 -10.59 -4.18
CA GLN A 188 14.12 -9.92 -5.32
C GLN A 188 13.81 -8.44 -5.02
N ALA A 189 13.26 -8.13 -3.84
CA ALA A 189 12.98 -6.74 -3.46
C ALA A 189 14.25 -5.87 -3.37
N ARG A 190 15.39 -6.45 -2.98
CA ARG A 190 16.69 -5.78 -2.87
C ARG A 190 17.44 -5.67 -4.20
N SER A 191 17.36 -6.66 -5.09
CA SER A 191 18.08 -6.61 -6.37
C SER A 191 17.27 -5.88 -7.43
N ILE A 192 16.00 -6.27 -7.59
CA ILE A 192 15.12 -5.78 -8.63
C ILE A 192 14.57 -4.40 -8.28
N HIS A 193 14.43 -4.06 -7.00
CA HIS A 193 13.84 -2.78 -6.59
C HIS A 193 12.51 -2.45 -7.31
N PRO A 194 11.54 -3.37 -7.37
CA PRO A 194 10.31 -3.14 -8.13
C PRO A 194 9.55 -1.91 -7.59
N ASP A 195 8.82 -1.25 -8.49
CA ASP A 195 7.81 -0.23 -8.14
C ASP A 195 6.46 -0.89 -7.79
N ALA A 196 6.18 -2.03 -8.42
CA ALA A 196 5.03 -2.87 -8.14
C ALA A 196 5.42 -4.35 -8.24
N THR A 197 4.80 -5.19 -7.41
CA THR A 197 4.96 -6.65 -7.48
C THR A 197 3.60 -7.30 -7.61
N VAL A 198 3.43 -8.22 -8.57
CA VAL A 198 2.30 -9.14 -8.68
C VAL A 198 2.76 -10.51 -8.20
N VAL A 199 2.08 -11.07 -7.22
CA VAL A 199 2.39 -12.39 -6.64
C VAL A 199 1.25 -13.36 -6.92
N TRP A 200 1.57 -14.51 -7.50
CA TRP A 200 0.60 -15.60 -7.68
C TRP A 200 1.21 -16.98 -7.44
N ILE A 201 0.90 -17.57 -6.28
CA ILE A 201 1.46 -18.84 -5.81
C ILE A 201 0.32 -19.63 -5.17
N GLY A 202 0.22 -20.93 -5.49
CA GLY A 202 -0.28 -21.88 -4.50
C GLY A 202 -0.81 -23.26 -4.90
N PRO A 203 -0.85 -23.74 -6.16
CA PRO A 203 -1.14 -25.15 -6.43
C PRO A 203 -0.22 -26.15 -5.72
N ASN A 204 0.99 -25.73 -5.31
CA ASN A 204 1.99 -26.56 -4.65
C ASN A 204 1.98 -26.45 -3.12
N GLU A 205 0.82 -26.14 -2.53
CA GLU A 205 0.69 -25.88 -1.10
C GLU A 205 0.05 -27.06 -0.35
N GLY A 206 -0.01 -26.94 0.98
CA GLY A 206 -0.65 -27.92 1.87
C GLY A 206 0.32 -28.69 2.74
N PHE A 207 1.62 -28.44 2.61
CA PHE A 207 2.64 -29.00 3.50
C PHE A 207 2.50 -28.45 4.92
N PRO A 208 2.85 -29.24 5.95
CA PRO A 208 2.78 -28.78 7.33
C PRO A 208 3.58 -27.48 7.57
N ILE A 209 3.04 -26.58 8.38
CA ILE A 209 3.71 -25.35 8.79
C ILE A 209 3.82 -25.35 10.30
N ALA A 210 5.05 -25.38 10.81
CA ALA A 210 5.34 -25.40 12.25
C ALA A 210 4.55 -26.50 12.98
N GLY A 211 4.58 -27.73 12.46
CA GLY A 211 3.87 -28.89 13.01
C GLY A 211 2.37 -28.92 12.73
N ALA A 212 1.75 -27.82 12.33
CA ALA A 212 0.33 -27.81 11.97
C ALA A 212 0.13 -28.42 10.58
N SER A 213 -0.68 -29.46 10.48
CA SER A 213 -1.18 -29.97 9.20
C SER A 213 -2.11 -28.96 8.54
N CYS A 214 -2.11 -28.93 7.21
CA CYS A 214 -3.13 -28.18 6.49
C CYS A 214 -4.51 -28.79 6.80
N CYS A 215 -5.58 -28.02 7.00
CA CYS A 215 -5.77 -26.65 6.55
C CYS A 215 -6.54 -25.79 7.59
N GLY A 216 -6.32 -26.12 8.86
CA GLY A 216 -7.01 -25.51 10.00
C GLY A 216 -6.48 -24.12 10.37
N PRO A 217 -7.05 -23.51 11.43
CA PRO A 217 -6.70 -22.15 11.85
C PRO A 217 -5.20 -21.93 12.13
N ALA A 218 -4.52 -22.92 12.73
CA ALA A 218 -3.09 -22.84 13.02
C ALA A 218 -2.24 -22.77 11.73
N TRP A 219 -2.54 -23.63 10.76
CA TRP A 219 -1.89 -23.61 9.45
C TRP A 219 -2.14 -22.29 8.70
N ILE A 220 -3.38 -21.82 8.69
CA ILE A 220 -3.76 -20.53 8.07
C ILE A 220 -3.00 -19.37 8.72
N LYS A 221 -2.84 -19.37 10.05
CA LYS A 221 -2.05 -18.36 10.78
C LYS A 221 -0.58 -18.41 10.35
N GLY A 222 0.01 -19.59 10.28
CA GLY A 222 1.40 -19.80 9.86
C GLY A 222 1.65 -19.34 8.42
N TYR A 223 0.79 -19.76 7.49
CA TYR A 223 0.85 -19.33 6.10
C TYR A 223 0.70 -17.81 5.96
N ALA A 224 -0.28 -17.22 6.65
CA ALA A 224 -0.48 -15.77 6.64
C ALA A 224 0.75 -15.01 7.18
N GLY A 225 1.45 -15.56 8.18
CA GLY A 225 2.71 -15.01 8.67
C GLY A 225 3.81 -14.97 7.61
N ARG A 226 3.98 -16.07 6.87
CA ARG A 226 4.94 -16.19 5.76
C ARG A 226 4.61 -15.23 4.61
N ALA A 227 3.36 -15.24 4.14
CA ALA A 227 2.88 -14.34 3.09
C ALA A 227 3.03 -12.86 3.49
N ARG A 228 2.72 -12.50 4.75
CA ARG A 228 2.92 -11.15 5.26
C ARG A 228 4.39 -10.74 5.26
N SER A 229 5.31 -11.67 5.50
CA SER A 229 6.75 -11.41 5.39
C SER A 229 7.15 -11.01 3.96
N MET A 230 6.67 -11.75 2.97
CA MET A 230 6.90 -11.44 1.55
C MET A 230 6.28 -10.09 1.17
N MET A 231 5.03 -9.82 1.59
CA MET A 231 4.37 -8.53 1.37
C MET A 231 5.20 -7.37 1.94
N ARG A 232 5.77 -7.50 3.14
CA ARG A 232 6.65 -6.46 3.73
C ARG A 232 7.92 -6.25 2.92
N SER A 233 8.56 -7.32 2.47
CA SER A 233 9.75 -7.24 1.60
C SER A 233 9.44 -6.48 0.32
N TYR A 234 8.39 -6.88 -0.41
CA TYR A 234 8.01 -6.23 -1.67
C TYR A 234 7.45 -4.82 -1.49
N ARG A 235 6.86 -4.48 -0.34
CA ARG A 235 6.48 -3.09 -0.01
C ARG A 235 7.66 -2.14 0.05
N ARG A 236 8.87 -2.65 0.28
CA ARG A 236 10.13 -1.87 0.33
C ARG A 236 10.02 -0.61 1.18
N GLY A 237 9.48 -0.74 2.39
CA GLY A 237 9.31 0.38 3.32
C GLY A 237 8.36 1.48 2.81
N GLY A 238 7.40 1.13 1.95
CA GLY A 238 6.39 2.05 1.42
C GLY A 238 6.63 2.48 -0.03
N ARG A 239 7.79 2.16 -0.60
CA ARG A 239 8.24 2.62 -1.93
C ARG A 239 7.64 1.85 -3.10
N ALA A 240 6.99 0.72 -2.84
CA ALA A 240 6.44 -0.15 -3.88
C ALA A 240 5.10 -0.75 -3.46
N VAL A 241 4.23 -1.05 -4.40
CA VAL A 241 2.91 -1.67 -4.15
C VAL A 241 2.91 -3.16 -4.43
N VAL A 242 2.09 -3.92 -3.71
CA VAL A 242 2.00 -5.38 -3.84
C VAL A 242 0.58 -5.77 -4.22
N TYR A 243 0.45 -6.51 -5.31
CA TYR A 243 -0.77 -7.13 -5.78
C TYR A 243 -0.66 -8.64 -5.57
N TRP A 244 -1.41 -9.17 -4.60
CA TRP A 244 -1.45 -10.60 -4.34
C TRP A 244 -2.72 -11.19 -4.92
N LEU A 245 -2.60 -12.18 -5.79
CA LEU A 245 -3.74 -12.78 -6.46
C LEU A 245 -4.28 -13.95 -5.63
N THR A 246 -5.59 -14.01 -5.41
CA THR A 246 -6.19 -15.25 -4.90
C THR A 246 -6.16 -16.33 -5.96
N LEU A 247 -6.24 -17.58 -5.54
CA LEU A 247 -6.25 -18.74 -6.41
C LEU A 247 -7.69 -19.10 -6.77
N PRO A 248 -8.00 -19.26 -8.07
CA PRO A 248 -9.23 -19.93 -8.48
C PRO A 248 -9.30 -21.35 -7.90
N ILE A 249 -10.51 -21.82 -7.59
CA ILE A 249 -10.71 -23.19 -7.11
C ILE A 249 -10.49 -24.19 -8.26
N PRO A 250 -9.64 -25.23 -8.08
CA PRO A 250 -9.36 -26.23 -9.09
C PRO A 250 -10.43 -27.32 -9.13
N ARG A 251 -10.39 -28.20 -10.14
CA ARG A 251 -11.34 -29.31 -10.30
C ARG A 251 -11.24 -30.35 -9.16
N SER A 252 -10.03 -30.60 -8.66
CA SER A 252 -9.78 -31.56 -7.58
C SER A 252 -10.29 -31.02 -6.24
N ASP A 253 -11.19 -31.75 -5.58
CA ASP A 253 -11.71 -31.38 -4.25
C ASP A 253 -10.64 -31.35 -3.17
N ARG A 254 -9.67 -32.28 -3.24
CA ARG A 254 -8.55 -32.31 -2.30
C ARG A 254 -7.74 -31.01 -2.39
N LEU A 255 -7.37 -30.60 -3.61
CA LEU A 255 -6.62 -29.36 -3.81
C LEU A 255 -7.50 -28.12 -3.55
N ALA A 256 -8.79 -28.17 -3.87
CA ALA A 256 -9.74 -27.11 -3.57
C ALA A 256 -9.77 -26.78 -2.07
N ARG A 257 -9.75 -27.80 -1.19
CA ARG A 257 -9.66 -27.59 0.27
C ARG A 257 -8.42 -26.80 0.67
N VAL A 258 -7.27 -27.13 0.07
CA VAL A 258 -6.00 -26.44 0.31
C VAL A 258 -6.07 -25.00 -0.19
N LEU A 259 -6.51 -24.77 -1.42
CA LEU A 259 -6.51 -23.42 -2.01
C LEU A 259 -7.51 -22.49 -1.32
N ARG A 260 -8.62 -23.01 -0.78
CA ARG A 260 -9.51 -22.23 0.10
C ARG A 260 -8.77 -21.75 1.35
N ALA A 261 -7.96 -22.58 1.96
CA ALA A 261 -7.16 -22.19 3.13
C ALA A 261 -6.04 -21.21 2.78
N VAL A 262 -5.37 -21.40 1.64
CA VAL A 262 -4.39 -20.44 1.10
C VAL A 262 -5.05 -19.08 0.88
N ASN A 263 -6.20 -19.02 0.22
CA ASN A 263 -6.94 -17.77 -0.02
C ASN A 263 -7.34 -17.07 1.28
N ARG A 264 -7.84 -17.82 2.28
CA ARG A 264 -8.10 -17.27 3.62
C ARG A 264 -6.84 -16.71 4.26
N ALA A 265 -5.71 -17.40 4.13
CA ALA A 265 -4.44 -16.95 4.67
C ALA A 265 -3.90 -15.69 3.97
N ILE A 266 -4.05 -15.57 2.64
CA ILE A 266 -3.68 -14.38 1.85
C ILE A 266 -4.49 -13.17 2.31
N VAL A 267 -5.81 -13.32 2.44
CA VAL A 267 -6.68 -12.23 2.93
C VAL A 267 -6.28 -11.83 4.35
N ARG A 268 -6.04 -12.81 5.23
CA ARG A 268 -5.55 -12.55 6.59
C ARG A 268 -4.17 -11.90 6.62
N ALA A 269 -3.26 -12.24 5.71
CA ALA A 269 -1.93 -11.65 5.62
C ALA A 269 -2.01 -10.16 5.26
N ALA A 270 -2.89 -9.81 4.32
CA ALA A 270 -3.12 -8.45 3.87
C ALA A 270 -3.83 -7.58 4.93
N GLN A 271 -4.62 -8.18 5.83
CA GLN A 271 -5.13 -7.47 7.01
C GLN A 271 -3.95 -6.94 7.85
N GLY A 272 -3.87 -5.61 7.97
CA GLY A 272 -2.79 -4.91 8.68
C GLY A 272 -1.52 -4.63 7.86
N ALA A 273 -1.48 -5.01 6.58
CA ALA A 273 -0.32 -4.74 5.71
C ALA A 273 -0.26 -3.30 5.15
N GLY A 274 -1.22 -2.46 5.54
CA GLY A 274 -1.35 -1.08 5.06
C GLY A 274 -1.94 -0.98 3.66
N SER A 275 -2.02 0.24 3.16
CA SER A 275 -2.67 0.58 1.89
C SER A 275 -1.97 0.08 0.63
N GLY A 276 -0.68 -0.22 0.74
CA GLY A 276 0.12 -0.61 -0.40
C GLY A 276 0.10 -2.09 -0.73
N VAL A 277 -0.71 -2.87 -0.04
CA VAL A 277 -0.98 -4.26 -0.38
C VAL A 277 -2.43 -4.37 -0.83
N ARG A 278 -2.64 -4.99 -1.99
CA ARG A 278 -3.94 -5.22 -2.60
C ARG A 278 -4.09 -6.70 -2.89
N VAL A 279 -5.16 -7.30 -2.37
CA VAL A 279 -5.57 -8.65 -2.78
C VAL A 279 -6.51 -8.50 -3.97
N ILE A 280 -6.14 -9.09 -5.10
CA ILE A 280 -7.02 -9.17 -6.29
C ILE A 280 -7.72 -10.52 -6.22
N ASP A 281 -9.04 -10.48 -6.03
CA ASP A 281 -9.83 -11.71 -5.91
C ASP A 281 -10.17 -12.31 -7.28
N MET A 282 -9.28 -13.16 -7.78
CA MET A 282 -9.44 -13.85 -9.07
C MET A 282 -10.62 -14.81 -9.10
N ARG A 283 -11.05 -15.31 -7.93
CA ARG A 283 -12.20 -16.21 -7.82
C ARG A 283 -13.50 -15.59 -8.34
N LYS A 284 -13.65 -14.27 -8.24
CA LYS A 284 -14.86 -13.57 -8.73
C LYS A 284 -15.16 -13.83 -10.20
N VAL A 285 -14.11 -14.03 -11.00
CA VAL A 285 -14.24 -14.32 -12.44
C VAL A 285 -14.11 -15.81 -12.70
N PHE A 286 -13.11 -16.45 -12.08
CA PHE A 286 -12.71 -17.80 -12.49
C PHE A 286 -13.37 -18.93 -11.71
N THR A 287 -13.95 -18.65 -10.55
CA THR A 287 -14.67 -19.61 -9.69
C THR A 287 -15.69 -18.87 -8.82
N PRO A 288 -16.70 -18.21 -9.42
CA PRO A 288 -17.74 -17.57 -8.64
C PRO A 288 -18.43 -18.61 -7.76
N HIS A 289 -18.87 -18.18 -6.56
CA HIS A 289 -19.39 -19.07 -5.52
C HIS A 289 -18.40 -20.15 -5.04
N ASP A 290 -17.10 -19.96 -5.30
CA ASP A 290 -16.03 -20.82 -4.82
C ASP A 290 -16.16 -22.26 -5.38
N ARG A 291 -16.61 -22.39 -6.65
CA ARG A 291 -16.75 -23.65 -7.39
C ARG A 291 -15.92 -23.63 -8.66
N PHE A 292 -15.33 -24.77 -9.02
CA PHE A 292 -14.61 -24.94 -10.27
C PHE A 292 -15.53 -24.64 -11.47
N GLN A 293 -14.98 -23.97 -12.49
CA GLN A 293 -15.64 -23.75 -13.76
C GLN A 293 -14.65 -23.93 -14.90
N GLN A 294 -15.04 -24.74 -15.91
CA GLN A 294 -14.27 -24.89 -17.14
C GLN A 294 -14.42 -23.64 -18.02
N ARG A 295 -15.62 -23.06 -18.06
CA ARG A 295 -15.94 -21.80 -18.77
C ARG A 295 -16.20 -20.68 -17.77
N ALA A 296 -15.71 -19.49 -18.06
CA ALA A 296 -16.01 -18.28 -17.29
C ALA A 296 -16.45 -17.17 -18.23
N CYS A 297 -17.10 -16.14 -17.69
CA CYS A 297 -17.50 -14.97 -18.44
C CYS A 297 -16.94 -13.70 -17.79
N TYR A 298 -16.52 -12.76 -18.63
CA TYR A 298 -15.93 -11.51 -18.21
C TYR A 298 -16.24 -10.42 -19.21
N ARG A 299 -16.86 -9.33 -18.74
CA ARG A 299 -17.29 -8.19 -19.58
C ARG A 299 -18.13 -8.61 -20.80
N GLY A 300 -19.07 -9.52 -20.59
CA GLY A 300 -19.98 -9.99 -21.65
C GLY A 300 -19.41 -11.08 -22.56
N HIS A 301 -18.12 -11.44 -22.43
CA HIS A 301 -17.51 -12.49 -23.24
C HIS A 301 -17.21 -13.73 -22.39
N CYS A 302 -17.64 -14.89 -22.88
CA CYS A 302 -17.37 -16.18 -22.24
C CYS A 302 -16.23 -16.91 -22.95
N PHE A 303 -15.40 -17.60 -22.18
CA PHE A 303 -14.18 -18.25 -22.64
C PHE A 303 -13.90 -19.51 -21.82
N ASP A 304 -13.13 -20.44 -22.37
CA ASP A 304 -12.58 -21.55 -21.60
C ASP A 304 -11.53 -21.01 -20.64
N ALA A 305 -11.78 -21.10 -19.35
CA ALA A 305 -10.98 -20.48 -18.31
C ALA A 305 -9.81 -21.36 -17.83
N ARG A 306 -9.88 -22.67 -18.07
CA ARG A 306 -8.96 -23.65 -17.48
C ARG A 306 -8.32 -24.53 -18.54
N GLN A 307 -7.11 -24.96 -18.27
CA GLN A 307 -6.48 -26.06 -18.99
C GLN A 307 -7.17 -27.40 -18.64
N PRO A 308 -6.93 -28.47 -19.42
CA PRO A 308 -7.53 -29.78 -19.16
C PRO A 308 -7.26 -30.34 -17.76
N ASP A 309 -6.12 -29.98 -17.16
CA ASP A 309 -5.73 -30.36 -15.79
C ASP A 309 -6.66 -29.81 -14.69
N GLY A 310 -7.51 -28.83 -15.02
CA GLY A 310 -8.44 -28.21 -14.08
C GLY A 310 -7.78 -27.36 -12.99
N ILE A 311 -6.49 -27.00 -13.13
CA ILE A 311 -5.71 -26.18 -12.19
C ILE A 311 -5.30 -24.88 -12.89
N HIS A 312 -4.57 -24.97 -13.98
CA HIS A 312 -3.97 -23.81 -14.64
C HIS A 312 -5.00 -23.06 -15.49
N LEU A 313 -4.75 -21.76 -15.70
CA LEU A 313 -5.54 -21.00 -16.65
C LEU A 313 -5.17 -21.40 -18.09
N SER A 314 -6.18 -21.47 -18.95
CA SER A 314 -5.95 -21.46 -20.39
C SER A 314 -5.29 -20.13 -20.82
N ILE A 315 -4.83 -20.03 -22.06
CA ILE A 315 -4.33 -18.75 -22.61
C ILE A 315 -5.43 -17.66 -22.55
N ALA A 316 -6.68 -18.00 -22.88
CA ALA A 316 -7.79 -17.05 -22.79
C ALA A 316 -8.05 -16.59 -21.34
N GLY A 317 -8.00 -17.52 -20.39
CA GLY A 317 -8.09 -17.19 -18.97
C GLY A 317 -6.93 -16.30 -18.50
N ALA A 318 -5.71 -16.61 -18.90
CA ALA A 318 -4.52 -15.82 -18.56
C ALA A 318 -4.60 -14.40 -19.13
N ARG A 319 -5.13 -14.22 -20.36
CA ARG A 319 -5.40 -12.89 -20.94
C ARG A 319 -6.39 -12.08 -20.08
N VAL A 320 -7.45 -12.72 -19.60
CA VAL A 320 -8.42 -12.09 -18.70
C VAL A 320 -7.77 -11.74 -17.35
N ALA A 321 -6.97 -12.62 -16.76
CA ALA A 321 -6.25 -12.35 -15.52
C ALA A 321 -5.29 -11.16 -15.66
N ALA A 322 -4.51 -11.11 -16.76
CA ALA A 322 -3.64 -9.99 -17.09
C ALA A 322 -4.43 -8.67 -17.26
N ASP A 323 -5.62 -8.71 -17.88
CA ASP A 323 -6.50 -7.55 -17.99
C ASP A 323 -7.00 -7.05 -16.62
N ILE A 324 -7.42 -7.96 -15.74
CA ILE A 324 -7.82 -7.61 -14.36
C ILE A 324 -6.68 -6.89 -13.64
N ILE A 325 -5.45 -7.41 -13.74
CA ILE A 325 -4.26 -6.83 -13.11
C ILE A 325 -3.95 -5.46 -13.71
N ALA A 326 -3.87 -5.34 -15.04
CA ALA A 326 -3.56 -4.09 -15.71
C ALA A 326 -4.59 -2.99 -15.41
N ARG A 327 -5.89 -3.33 -15.37
CA ARG A 327 -6.92 -2.38 -14.94
C ARG A 327 -6.79 -2.00 -13.48
N ARG A 328 -6.43 -2.94 -12.60
CA ARG A 328 -6.20 -2.62 -11.20
C ARG A 328 -5.03 -1.65 -11.02
N LEU A 329 -3.94 -1.86 -11.75
CA LEU A 329 -2.79 -0.93 -11.77
C LEU A 329 -3.22 0.48 -12.19
N ARG A 330 -4.05 0.61 -13.24
CA ARG A 330 -4.62 1.91 -13.66
C ARG A 330 -5.52 2.53 -12.58
N ALA A 331 -6.44 1.74 -12.04
CA ALA A 331 -7.42 2.22 -11.05
C ALA A 331 -6.75 2.70 -9.75
N ASP A 332 -5.64 2.09 -9.36
CA ASP A 332 -4.85 2.52 -8.20
C ASP A 332 -3.86 3.66 -8.53
N GLY A 333 -3.85 4.14 -9.80
CA GLY A 333 -2.97 5.22 -10.25
C GLY A 333 -1.49 4.83 -10.27
N VAL A 334 -1.17 3.53 -10.38
CA VAL A 334 0.22 3.03 -10.49
C VAL A 334 0.76 3.29 -11.89
N ILE A 335 -0.07 3.07 -12.90
CA ILE A 335 0.18 3.39 -14.31
C ILE A 335 -0.90 4.32 -14.83
N ARG A 336 -0.66 4.98 -15.96
CA ARG A 336 -1.65 5.88 -16.58
C ARG A 336 -2.80 5.10 -17.21
N GLY A 337 -3.98 5.71 -17.15
CA GLY A 337 -5.24 5.22 -17.74
C GLY A 337 -5.11 4.98 -19.23
#